data_AF-A0A937M846-F1
#
_entry.id   AF-A0A937M846-F1
#
_cell.length_a   1.000
_cell.length_b   1.000
_cell.length_c   1.000
_cell.angle_alpha   90.00
_cell.angle_beta   90.00
_cell.angle_gamma   90.00
#
_symmetry.space_group_name_H-M   'P 1'
#
loop_
_entity.id
_entity.type
_entity.pdbx_description
1 polymer ?
#
loop_
_entity_poly.entity_id
_entity_poly.type
_entity_poly.pdbx_seq_one_letter_code
_entity_poly.pdbx_strand_id
1 'polypeptide(L)'
;MSKHKNNATEVSQKILQTLRDDGLLSDSTEHDSAVLEHLSDLLVYAGFPERDVLTKNITILLSDIRGFSGISESHPATDVVSLLNRYFDAMGNIITKYGGTIDKLMGDSILVVFGFPEERESDVENAIACAVEMQMAMGEINAVNRSLDMPDLFVGIAINTGSVVVGDLGSDHYHEYTIIGDEVNLTSRIEAHCLRGQILISENTYELSKDFVEVGSPNRVEVKGARDAVDLYEVFATDRPKKMEVPRREGRKSPRVKVGMPVVFQNLSGKIVLDERYQGDVIDISYHGLLVETPVKVNNSSEIKMALSLELFSARTTDVYARIINTEQFGDKYRSSMEFTSIGSEGLSAIKQYVDKMVATS
;
A
#
# COMPACT_ATOMS: atom_id res chain seq x y z
N MET A 1 -21.96 0.36 35.55
CA MET A 1 -20.77 0.00 36.36
C MET A 1 -19.70 -0.45 35.36
N SER A 2 -18.62 0.33 35.22
CA SER A 2 -17.58 0.12 34.20
C SER A 2 -16.94 -1.27 34.32
N LYS A 3 -16.86 -1.99 33.21
CA LYS A 3 -16.26 -3.33 33.10
C LYS A 3 -14.72 -3.32 33.14
N HIS A 4 -14.09 -2.16 33.15
CA HIS A 4 -12.63 -2.04 33.17
C HIS A 4 -12.16 -1.15 34.32
N LYS A 5 -12.16 -1.71 35.54
CA LYS A 5 -11.58 -1.01 36.70
C LYS A 5 -10.06 -1.10 36.75
N ASN A 6 -9.46 -2.12 36.14
CA ASN A 6 -8.01 -2.31 36.13
C ASN A 6 -7.48 -1.99 34.73
N ASN A 7 -6.49 -1.11 34.65
CA ASN A 7 -5.73 -0.85 33.41
C ASN A 7 -4.63 -1.90 33.22
N ALA A 8 -4.03 -1.96 32.03
CA ALA A 8 -2.98 -2.92 31.71
C ALA A 8 -1.85 -2.93 32.74
N THR A 9 -1.36 -1.75 33.15
CA THR A 9 -0.31 -1.62 34.19
C THR A 9 -0.70 -2.22 35.54
N GLU A 10 -1.92 -1.96 36.02
CA GLU A 10 -2.44 -2.50 37.29
C GLU A 10 -2.60 -4.02 37.21
N VAL A 11 -2.91 -4.56 36.03
CA VAL A 11 -2.97 -6.01 35.81
C VAL A 11 -1.56 -6.60 35.73
N SER A 12 -0.61 -5.98 35.02
CA SER A 12 0.80 -6.38 34.96
C SER A 12 1.44 -6.46 36.35
N GLN A 13 1.19 -5.47 37.19
CA GLN A 13 1.66 -5.44 38.59
C GLN A 13 1.08 -6.61 39.40
N LYS A 14 -0.22 -6.91 39.22
CA LYS A 14 -0.85 -8.06 39.89
C LYS A 14 -0.27 -9.38 39.40
N ILE A 15 0.02 -9.52 38.10
CA ILE A 15 0.65 -10.71 37.54
C ILE A 15 2.02 -10.92 38.18
N LEU A 16 2.88 -9.90 38.18
CA LEU A 16 4.21 -9.99 38.79
C LEU A 16 4.18 -10.30 40.28
N GLN A 17 3.27 -9.66 41.03
CA GLN A 17 3.08 -9.95 42.45
C GLN A 17 2.64 -11.40 42.66
N THR A 18 1.67 -11.89 41.88
CA THR A 18 1.19 -13.28 41.98
C THR A 18 2.32 -14.28 41.72
N LEU A 19 3.13 -14.03 40.70
CA LEU A 19 4.26 -14.91 40.37
C LEU A 19 5.33 -14.94 41.47
N ARG A 20 5.54 -13.83 42.18
CA ARG A 20 6.43 -13.76 43.37
C ARG A 20 5.83 -14.50 44.56
N ASP A 21 4.55 -14.25 44.85
CA ASP A 21 3.83 -14.89 45.96
C ASP A 21 3.81 -16.43 45.82
N ASP A 22 3.71 -16.93 44.58
CA ASP A 22 3.75 -18.36 44.26
C ASP A 22 5.19 -18.93 44.16
N GLY A 23 6.22 -18.10 44.34
CA GLY A 23 7.64 -18.49 44.27
C GLY A 23 8.15 -18.84 42.87
N LEU A 24 7.44 -18.40 41.82
CA LEU A 24 7.79 -18.63 40.41
C LEU A 24 8.76 -17.56 39.87
N LEU A 25 8.88 -16.42 40.55
CA LEU A 25 9.84 -15.36 40.26
C LEU A 25 10.65 -15.03 41.51
N SER A 26 11.95 -14.79 41.34
CA SER A 26 12.85 -14.41 42.43
C SER A 26 12.51 -13.02 42.98
N ASP A 27 12.90 -12.73 44.23
CA ASP A 27 12.69 -11.41 44.83
C ASP A 27 13.51 -10.27 44.19
N SER A 28 14.48 -10.58 43.33
CA SER A 28 15.25 -9.56 42.59
C SER A 28 14.31 -8.67 41.77
N THR A 29 14.47 -7.35 41.89
CA THR A 29 13.66 -6.36 41.15
C THR A 29 14.44 -5.72 40.00
N GLU A 30 15.63 -6.23 39.67
CA GLU A 30 16.57 -5.61 38.73
C GLU A 30 15.99 -5.41 37.32
N HIS A 31 15.01 -6.22 36.92
CA HIS A 31 14.35 -6.14 35.61
C HIS A 31 12.85 -5.87 35.69
N ASP A 32 12.31 -5.61 36.88
CA ASP A 32 10.86 -5.47 37.07
C ASP A 32 10.26 -4.36 36.21
N SER A 33 10.95 -3.23 36.04
CA SER A 33 10.45 -2.14 35.21
C SER A 33 10.30 -2.55 33.74
N ALA A 34 11.29 -3.26 33.17
CA ALA A 34 11.23 -3.73 31.78
C ALA A 34 10.17 -4.82 31.60
N VAL A 35 10.03 -5.73 32.57
CA VAL A 35 8.99 -6.77 32.53
C VAL A 35 7.59 -6.16 32.70
N LEU A 36 7.44 -5.15 33.55
CA LEU A 36 6.19 -4.42 33.73
C LEU A 36 5.77 -3.68 32.46
N GLU A 37 6.71 -3.00 31.80
CA GLU A 37 6.47 -2.32 30.52
C GLU A 37 5.99 -3.35 29.49
N HIS A 38 6.75 -4.43 29.30
CA HIS A 38 6.43 -5.46 28.31
C HIS A 38 5.09 -6.20 28.60
N LEU A 39 4.81 -6.56 29.86
CA LEU A 39 3.51 -7.15 30.23
C LEU A 39 2.36 -6.17 30.00
N SER A 40 2.59 -4.88 30.24
CA SER A 40 1.58 -3.85 30.00
C SER A 40 1.31 -3.75 28.51
N ASP A 41 2.35 -3.64 27.67
CA ASP A 41 2.21 -3.60 26.21
C ASP A 41 1.46 -4.83 25.66
N LEU A 42 1.72 -6.03 26.20
CA LEU A 42 1.01 -7.26 25.84
C LEU A 42 -0.47 -7.25 26.25
N LEU A 43 -0.79 -6.79 27.45
CA LEU A 43 -2.17 -6.70 27.92
C LEU A 43 -2.94 -5.63 27.15
N VAL A 44 -2.28 -4.52 26.87
CA VAL A 44 -2.80 -3.45 26.01
C VAL A 44 -3.14 -3.99 24.63
N TYR A 45 -2.22 -4.71 24.00
CA TYR A 45 -2.47 -5.39 22.75
C TYR A 45 -3.64 -6.40 22.83
N ALA A 46 -3.81 -7.07 23.97
CA ALA A 46 -4.94 -7.95 24.24
C ALA A 46 -6.27 -7.22 24.54
N GLY A 47 -6.31 -5.88 24.43
CA GLY A 47 -7.50 -5.06 24.62
C GLY A 47 -7.73 -4.61 26.06
N PHE A 48 -6.72 -4.63 26.93
CA PHE A 48 -6.80 -3.97 28.24
C PHE A 48 -6.49 -2.48 28.09
N PRO A 49 -7.30 -1.58 28.65
CA PRO A 49 -7.08 -0.15 28.46
C PRO A 49 -5.77 0.28 29.14
N GLU A 50 -5.00 1.10 28.46
CA GLU A 50 -3.87 1.84 29.03
C GLU A 50 -4.37 3.21 29.51
N ARG A 51 -3.76 3.79 30.56
CA ARG A 51 -4.08 5.17 30.98
C ARG A 51 -3.26 6.21 30.22
N ASP A 52 -2.07 5.84 29.76
CA ASP A 52 -1.10 6.78 29.23
C ASP A 52 -1.00 6.65 27.70
N VAL A 53 -0.81 7.81 27.07
CA VAL A 53 -0.58 7.95 25.64
C VAL A 53 0.92 7.84 25.43
N LEU A 54 1.38 6.84 24.68
CA LEU A 54 2.80 6.59 24.46
C LEU A 54 3.25 7.17 23.13
N THR A 55 4.41 7.83 23.11
CA THR A 55 5.06 8.21 21.85
C THR A 55 6.11 7.16 21.52
N LYS A 56 5.96 6.47 20.38
CA LYS A 56 6.87 5.42 19.92
C LYS A 56 7.35 5.73 18.50
N ASN A 57 8.61 5.45 18.20
CA ASN A 57 9.14 5.53 16.85
C ASN A 57 9.01 4.15 16.20
N ILE A 58 8.10 4.01 15.23
CA ILE A 58 7.74 2.73 14.63
C ILE A 58 7.85 2.76 13.12
N THR A 59 7.91 1.59 12.49
CA THR A 59 7.76 1.43 11.05
C THR A 59 6.34 0.96 10.73
N ILE A 60 5.67 1.71 9.86
CA ILE A 60 4.28 1.51 9.47
C ILE A 60 4.28 0.99 8.03
N LEU A 61 3.59 -0.12 7.79
CA LEU A 61 3.33 -0.66 6.46
C LEU A 61 1.83 -0.58 6.20
N LEU A 62 1.45 0.01 5.07
CA LEU A 62 0.07 0.00 4.58
C LEU A 62 0.03 -0.65 3.20
N SER A 63 -0.80 -1.68 3.06
CA SER A 63 -1.05 -2.33 1.77
C SER A 63 -2.49 -2.14 1.33
N ASP A 64 -2.72 -1.99 0.02
CA ASP A 64 -4.06 -1.83 -0.56
C ASP A 64 -4.18 -2.51 -1.93
N ILE A 65 -5.36 -3.07 -2.24
CA ILE A 65 -5.62 -3.78 -3.50
C ILE A 65 -6.00 -2.76 -4.59
N ARG A 66 -5.17 -2.69 -5.63
CA ARG A 66 -5.39 -1.77 -6.75
C ARG A 66 -6.61 -2.16 -7.58
N GLY A 67 -7.57 -1.24 -7.64
CA GLY A 67 -8.81 -1.40 -8.41
C GLY A 67 -9.86 -2.27 -7.72
N PHE A 68 -9.75 -2.50 -6.40
CA PHE A 68 -10.68 -3.37 -5.68
C PHE A 68 -12.14 -2.95 -5.79
N SER A 69 -12.46 -1.65 -5.79
CA SER A 69 -13.83 -1.18 -5.96
C SER A 69 -14.48 -1.76 -7.22
N GLY A 70 -13.78 -1.74 -8.36
CA GLY A 70 -14.29 -2.33 -9.61
C GLY A 70 -14.44 -3.85 -9.55
N ILE A 71 -13.56 -4.54 -8.83
CA ILE A 71 -13.70 -5.98 -8.56
C ILE A 71 -14.97 -6.24 -7.75
N SER A 72 -15.18 -5.50 -6.66
CA SER A 72 -16.30 -5.66 -5.73
C SER A 72 -17.67 -5.38 -6.37
N GLU A 73 -17.72 -4.47 -7.36
CA GLU A 73 -18.93 -4.13 -8.10
C GLU A 73 -19.28 -5.16 -9.18
N SER A 74 -18.28 -5.88 -9.69
CA SER A 74 -18.44 -6.79 -10.83
C SER A 74 -18.65 -8.26 -10.43
N HIS A 75 -18.55 -8.59 -9.14
CA HIS A 75 -18.61 -9.97 -8.65
C HIS A 75 -19.61 -10.14 -7.49
N PRO A 76 -20.16 -11.34 -7.28
CA PRO A 76 -21.00 -11.64 -6.12
C PRO A 76 -20.25 -11.38 -4.81
N ALA A 77 -20.93 -10.79 -3.82
CA ALA A 77 -20.33 -10.45 -2.53
C ALA A 77 -19.70 -11.66 -1.81
N THR A 78 -20.27 -12.86 -1.96
CA THR A 78 -19.73 -14.10 -1.39
C THR A 78 -18.35 -14.46 -1.95
N ASP A 79 -18.14 -14.19 -3.24
CA ASP A 79 -16.90 -14.51 -3.94
C ASP A 79 -15.83 -13.47 -3.61
N VAL A 80 -16.23 -12.20 -3.49
CA VAL A 80 -15.39 -11.10 -3.03
C VAL A 80 -14.89 -11.36 -1.60
N VAL A 81 -15.77 -11.76 -0.68
CA VAL A 81 -15.38 -12.12 0.70
C VAL A 81 -14.41 -13.30 0.70
N SER A 82 -14.68 -14.33 -0.10
CA SER A 82 -13.79 -15.50 -0.20
C SER A 82 -12.42 -15.13 -0.76
N LEU A 83 -12.37 -14.20 -1.73
CA LEU A 83 -11.14 -13.66 -2.28
C LEU A 83 -10.36 -12.85 -1.24
N LEU A 84 -11.03 -11.99 -0.48
CA LEU A 84 -10.42 -11.20 0.59
C LEU A 84 -9.85 -12.10 1.69
N ASN A 85 -10.58 -13.12 2.13
CA ASN A 85 -10.10 -14.04 3.16
C ASN A 85 -8.82 -14.77 2.71
N ARG A 86 -8.77 -15.26 1.46
CA ARG A 86 -7.54 -15.87 0.92
C ARG A 86 -6.37 -14.89 0.90
N TYR A 87 -6.63 -13.64 0.52
CA TYR A 87 -5.62 -12.58 0.53
C TYR A 87 -5.13 -12.29 1.95
N PHE A 88 -6.04 -12.04 2.90
CA PHE A 88 -5.70 -11.74 4.29
C PHE A 88 -5.00 -12.90 4.99
N ASP A 89 -5.40 -14.15 4.74
CA ASP A 89 -4.72 -15.31 5.30
C ASP A 89 -3.25 -15.39 4.82
N ALA A 90 -3.03 -15.19 3.51
CA ALA A 90 -1.69 -15.22 2.94
C ALA A 90 -0.82 -14.05 3.45
N MET A 91 -1.35 -12.83 3.44
CA MET A 91 -0.64 -11.66 3.94
C MET A 91 -0.37 -11.75 5.44
N GLY A 92 -1.37 -12.18 6.23
CA GLY A 92 -1.24 -12.34 7.68
C GLY A 92 -0.13 -13.30 8.07
N ASN A 93 -0.03 -14.45 7.39
CA ASN A 93 1.08 -15.39 7.61
C ASN A 93 2.46 -14.75 7.35
N ILE A 94 2.59 -13.93 6.31
CA ILE A 94 3.85 -13.24 5.97
C ILE A 94 4.14 -12.14 7.01
N ILE A 95 3.14 -11.35 7.38
CA ILE A 95 3.26 -10.29 8.39
C ILE A 95 3.74 -10.86 9.72
N THR A 96 3.08 -11.92 10.20
CA THR A 96 3.47 -12.61 11.44
C THR A 96 4.88 -13.20 11.35
N LYS A 97 5.26 -13.77 10.20
CA LYS A 97 6.62 -14.33 9.97
C LYS A 97 7.71 -13.28 10.17
N TYR A 98 7.47 -12.03 9.77
CA TYR A 98 8.43 -10.92 9.94
C TYR A 98 8.25 -10.16 11.25
N GLY A 99 7.40 -10.63 12.16
CA GLY A 99 7.19 -10.01 13.47
C GLY A 99 6.40 -8.70 13.41
N GLY A 100 5.69 -8.44 12.29
CA GLY A 100 4.77 -7.33 12.17
C GLY A 100 3.45 -7.61 12.86
N THR A 101 2.83 -6.56 13.38
CA THR A 101 1.54 -6.61 14.07
C THR A 101 0.49 -5.96 13.18
N ILE A 102 -0.58 -6.69 12.84
CA ILE A 102 -1.72 -6.09 12.15
C ILE A 102 -2.46 -5.19 13.15
N ASP A 103 -2.46 -3.89 12.90
CA ASP A 103 -3.20 -2.91 13.70
C ASP A 103 -4.68 -2.99 13.32
N LYS A 104 -5.01 -2.89 12.02
CA LYS A 104 -6.38 -3.07 11.52
C LYS A 104 -6.47 -3.44 10.05
N LEU A 105 -7.63 -4.00 9.69
CA LEU A 105 -8.08 -4.22 8.32
C LEU A 105 -9.13 -3.15 7.96
N MET A 106 -8.96 -2.48 6.82
CA MET A 106 -9.84 -1.38 6.38
C MET A 106 -10.36 -1.65 4.97
N GLY A 107 -11.46 -2.41 4.86
CA GLY A 107 -11.94 -2.86 3.55
C GLY A 107 -10.98 -3.89 2.97
N ASP A 108 -10.26 -3.53 1.92
CA ASP A 108 -9.21 -4.31 1.27
C ASP A 108 -7.78 -3.95 1.71
N SER A 109 -7.63 -2.92 2.55
CA SER A 109 -6.33 -2.48 3.04
C SER A 109 -5.91 -3.18 4.34
N ILE A 110 -4.59 -3.35 4.51
CA ILE A 110 -3.97 -3.88 5.75
C ILE A 110 -3.01 -2.84 6.31
N LEU A 111 -3.24 -2.39 7.55
CA LEU A 111 -2.31 -1.56 8.31
C LEU A 111 -1.51 -2.42 9.28
N VAL A 112 -0.19 -2.34 9.18
CA VAL A 112 0.76 -3.15 9.95
C VAL A 112 1.78 -2.25 10.62
N VAL A 113 2.14 -2.59 11.85
CA VAL A 113 3.18 -1.91 12.61
C VAL A 113 4.33 -2.85 12.96
N PHE A 114 5.54 -2.31 12.90
CA PHE A 114 6.79 -2.92 13.38
C PHE A 114 7.39 -1.97 14.40
N GLY A 115 7.82 -2.49 15.54
CA GLY A 115 8.24 -1.67 16.70
C GLY A 115 7.20 -1.55 17.81
N PHE A 116 6.06 -2.25 17.69
CA PHE A 116 5.04 -2.32 18.73
C PHE A 116 4.22 -3.63 18.64
N PRO A 117 3.88 -4.31 19.75
CA PRO A 117 4.24 -4.01 21.15
C PRO A 117 5.72 -4.25 21.49
N GLU A 118 6.44 -4.97 20.63
CA GLU A 118 7.87 -5.24 20.80
C GLU A 118 8.70 -4.42 19.80
N GLU A 119 9.69 -3.70 20.34
CA GLU A 119 10.69 -2.99 19.56
C GLU A 119 11.88 -3.89 19.22
N ARG A 120 12.33 -3.87 17.97
CA ARG A 120 13.49 -4.62 17.49
C ARG A 120 14.36 -3.73 16.60
N GLU A 121 15.68 -3.88 16.72
CA GLU A 121 16.61 -3.16 15.83
C GLU A 121 16.37 -3.46 14.34
N SER A 122 15.79 -4.62 14.03
CA SER A 122 15.49 -5.08 12.68
C SER A 122 14.10 -4.67 12.18
N ASP A 123 13.35 -3.78 12.84
CA ASP A 123 11.96 -3.47 12.44
C ASP A 123 11.84 -2.89 11.04
N VAL A 124 12.73 -1.97 10.65
CA VAL A 124 12.79 -1.44 9.27
C VAL A 124 13.13 -2.54 8.26
N GLU A 125 14.11 -3.39 8.60
CA GLU A 125 14.52 -4.52 7.78
C GLU A 125 13.35 -5.51 7.58
N ASN A 126 12.67 -5.87 8.66
CA ASN A 126 11.54 -6.77 8.68
C ASN A 126 10.35 -6.21 7.89
N ALA A 127 10.06 -4.91 8.01
CA ALA A 127 8.98 -4.27 7.26
C ALA A 127 9.23 -4.32 5.74
N ILE A 128 10.45 -4.02 5.30
CA ILE A 128 10.83 -4.06 3.89
C ILE A 128 10.82 -5.50 3.37
N ALA A 129 11.42 -6.43 4.12
CA ALA A 129 11.43 -7.85 3.77
C ALA A 129 10.01 -8.44 3.69
N CYS A 130 9.13 -8.05 4.62
CA CYS A 130 7.71 -8.39 4.64
C CYS A 130 7.02 -7.88 3.36
N ALA A 131 7.19 -6.61 3.02
CA ALA A 131 6.58 -6.03 1.82
C ALA A 131 7.05 -6.72 0.53
N VAL A 132 8.34 -7.03 0.42
CA VAL A 132 8.89 -7.76 -0.74
C VAL A 132 8.29 -9.17 -0.83
N GLU A 133 8.22 -9.90 0.28
CA GLU A 133 7.63 -11.24 0.30
C GLU A 133 6.12 -11.23 0.03
N MET A 134 5.38 -10.23 0.53
CA MET A 134 3.98 -10.00 0.17
C MET A 134 3.81 -9.84 -1.35
N GLN A 135 4.66 -9.02 -2.00
CA GLN A 135 4.64 -8.87 -3.46
C GLN A 135 5.04 -10.16 -4.19
N MET A 136 5.90 -11.01 -3.63
CA MET A 136 6.22 -12.33 -4.18
C MET A 136 5.02 -13.29 -4.11
N ALA A 137 4.36 -13.35 -2.96
CA ALA A 137 3.24 -14.25 -2.68
C ALA A 137 2.01 -14.02 -3.59
N MET A 138 1.85 -12.80 -4.11
CA MET A 138 0.79 -12.48 -5.07
C MET A 138 0.79 -13.39 -6.33
N GLY A 139 1.86 -14.14 -6.60
CA GLY A 139 1.97 -15.00 -7.79
C GLY A 139 1.13 -16.26 -7.61
N GLU A 140 1.26 -16.87 -6.43
CA GLU A 140 0.49 -18.03 -6.00
C GLU A 140 -0.97 -17.66 -5.76
N ILE A 141 -1.23 -16.52 -5.10
CA ILE A 141 -2.60 -16.00 -4.87
C ILE A 141 -3.33 -15.83 -6.19
N ASN A 142 -2.70 -15.20 -7.19
CA ASN A 142 -3.32 -14.99 -8.48
C ASN A 142 -3.47 -16.29 -9.29
N ALA A 143 -2.59 -17.27 -9.12
CA ALA A 143 -2.77 -18.60 -9.72
C ALA A 143 -4.03 -19.29 -9.18
N VAL A 144 -4.27 -19.20 -7.87
CA VAL A 144 -5.50 -19.71 -7.24
C VAL A 144 -6.72 -18.92 -7.73
N ASN A 145 -6.66 -17.58 -7.76
CA ASN A 145 -7.78 -16.77 -8.25
C ASN A 145 -8.18 -17.14 -9.68
N ARG A 146 -7.21 -17.29 -10.59
CA ARG A 146 -7.49 -17.73 -11.97
C ARG A 146 -8.13 -19.12 -12.03
N SER A 147 -7.75 -20.05 -11.14
CA SER A 147 -8.38 -21.38 -11.08
C SER A 147 -9.83 -21.36 -10.59
N LEU A 148 -10.25 -20.25 -9.97
CA LEU A 148 -11.59 -20.01 -9.46
C LEU A 148 -12.36 -18.99 -10.31
N ASP A 149 -11.90 -18.70 -11.54
CA ASP A 149 -12.45 -17.68 -12.43
C ASP A 149 -12.55 -16.26 -11.80
N MET A 150 -11.67 -15.96 -10.85
CA MET A 150 -11.54 -14.64 -10.21
C MET A 150 -10.37 -13.85 -10.82
N PRO A 151 -10.45 -12.50 -10.82
CA PRO A 151 -9.40 -11.66 -11.39
C PRO A 151 -8.08 -11.73 -10.61
N ASP A 152 -7.00 -11.44 -11.31
CA ASP A 152 -5.69 -11.19 -10.70
C ASP A 152 -5.76 -9.95 -9.79
N LEU A 153 -5.19 -10.08 -8.60
CA LEU A 153 -5.02 -9.00 -7.65
C LEU A 153 -3.65 -8.35 -7.81
N PHE A 154 -3.63 -7.04 -7.65
CA PHE A 154 -2.41 -6.24 -7.61
C PHE A 154 -2.43 -5.41 -6.35
N VAL A 155 -1.32 -5.37 -5.64
CA VAL A 155 -1.22 -4.65 -4.37
C VAL A 155 -0.18 -3.55 -4.54
N GLY A 156 -0.45 -2.38 -3.99
CA GLY A 156 0.60 -1.39 -3.75
C GLY A 156 0.85 -1.30 -2.25
N ILE A 157 2.10 -1.19 -1.86
CA ILE A 157 2.53 -1.20 -0.46
C ILE A 157 3.33 0.06 -0.17
N ALA A 158 2.96 0.80 0.87
CA ALA A 158 3.74 1.90 1.39
C ALA A 158 4.39 1.55 2.70
N ILE A 159 5.60 2.06 2.93
CA ILE A 159 6.30 1.96 4.21
C ILE A 159 6.79 3.35 4.62
N ASN A 160 6.54 3.70 5.87
CA ASN A 160 7.06 4.90 6.49
C ASN A 160 7.57 4.59 7.90
N THR A 161 8.58 5.31 8.37
CA THR A 161 9.12 5.18 9.72
C THR A 161 9.08 6.54 10.37
N GLY A 162 8.60 6.61 11.61
CA GLY A 162 8.59 7.85 12.36
C GLY A 162 7.86 7.77 13.69
N SER A 163 7.82 8.90 14.37
CA SER A 163 7.21 9.03 15.69
C SER A 163 5.69 9.07 15.59
N VAL A 164 5.01 8.12 16.21
CA VAL A 164 3.56 8.09 16.37
C VAL A 164 3.17 8.12 17.84
N VAL A 165 1.90 8.43 18.06
CA VAL A 165 1.23 8.21 19.32
C VAL A 165 0.53 6.85 19.28
N VAL A 166 0.72 6.04 20.31
CA VAL A 166 0.02 4.79 20.54
C VAL A 166 -0.87 4.97 21.77
N GLY A 167 -2.13 4.55 21.70
CA GLY A 167 -3.04 4.72 22.81
C GLY A 167 -4.44 4.15 22.57
N ASP A 168 -5.22 4.10 23.64
CA ASP A 168 -6.62 3.68 23.61
C ASP A 168 -7.51 4.84 23.11
N LEU A 169 -8.14 4.65 21.95
CA LEU A 169 -9.04 5.63 21.34
C LEU A 169 -10.48 5.13 21.38
N GLY A 170 -11.37 5.91 21.99
CA GLY A 170 -12.80 5.58 21.94
C GLY A 170 -13.68 6.28 22.95
N SER A 171 -14.73 5.56 23.35
CA SER A 171 -15.76 5.94 24.31
C SER A 171 -16.01 4.77 25.26
N ASP A 172 -16.87 4.97 26.26
CA ASP A 172 -17.29 3.91 27.19
C ASP A 172 -17.90 2.66 26.50
N HIS A 173 -18.33 2.79 25.23
CA HIS A 173 -19.02 1.72 24.49
C HIS A 173 -18.15 1.04 23.42
N TYR A 174 -17.10 1.70 22.96
CA TYR A 174 -16.21 1.21 21.91
C TYR A 174 -14.86 1.87 22.10
N HIS A 175 -13.82 1.07 22.17
CA HIS A 175 -12.46 1.53 22.32
C HIS A 175 -11.56 0.63 21.47
N GLU A 176 -10.50 1.22 20.93
CA GLU A 176 -9.56 0.57 20.03
C GLU A 176 -8.17 1.11 20.37
N TYR A 177 -7.27 0.20 20.73
CA TYR A 177 -5.88 0.55 20.93
C TYR A 177 -5.19 0.59 19.56
N THR A 178 -4.70 1.76 19.16
CA THR A 178 -4.22 1.99 17.80
C THR A 178 -3.16 3.09 17.74
N ILE A 179 -2.56 3.26 16.57
CA ILE A 179 -1.60 4.32 16.28
C ILE A 179 -2.30 5.55 15.69
N ILE A 180 -1.83 6.74 16.09
CA ILE A 180 -2.32 8.03 15.61
C ILE A 180 -1.11 8.94 15.39
N GLY A 181 -1.13 9.71 14.31
CA GLY A 181 -0.11 10.73 14.08
C GLY A 181 0.03 11.10 12.62
N ASP A 182 0.82 12.14 12.38
CA ASP A 182 1.10 12.63 11.04
C ASP A 182 1.82 11.57 10.19
N GLU A 183 2.64 10.71 10.81
CA GLU A 183 3.36 9.62 10.12
C GLU A 183 2.42 8.50 9.64
N VAL A 184 1.32 8.24 10.36
CA VAL A 184 0.26 7.30 9.91
C VAL A 184 -0.43 7.88 8.68
N ASN A 185 -0.78 9.17 8.74
CA ASN A 185 -1.40 9.87 7.61
C ASN A 185 -0.45 9.92 6.40
N LEU A 186 0.85 10.19 6.61
CA LEU A 186 1.87 10.17 5.57
C LEU A 186 1.93 8.81 4.89
N THR A 187 1.93 7.72 5.66
CA THR A 187 1.91 6.35 5.11
C THR A 187 0.73 6.13 4.17
N SER A 188 -0.49 6.51 4.58
CA SER A 188 -1.68 6.43 3.73
C SER A 188 -1.57 7.24 2.45
N ARG A 189 -0.86 8.37 2.51
CA ARG A 189 -0.64 9.21 1.34
C ARG A 189 0.39 8.63 0.37
N ILE A 190 1.46 8.03 0.91
CA ILE A 190 2.46 7.29 0.12
C ILE A 190 1.78 6.10 -0.58
N GLU A 191 0.92 5.39 0.15
CA GLU A 191 0.15 4.25 -0.38
C GLU A 191 -0.69 4.68 -1.57
N ALA A 192 -1.38 5.81 -1.48
CA ALA A 192 -2.16 6.35 -2.58
C ALA A 192 -1.32 6.62 -3.85
N HIS A 193 0.01 6.82 -3.72
CA HIS A 193 0.95 6.98 -4.83
C HIS A 193 1.55 5.67 -5.35
N CYS A 194 1.29 4.54 -4.68
CA CYS A 194 1.74 3.23 -5.14
C CYS A 194 0.96 2.77 -6.37
N LEU A 195 1.68 2.17 -7.33
CA LEU A 195 1.13 1.51 -8.50
C LEU A 195 1.00 -0.01 -8.27
N ARG A 196 0.54 -0.72 -9.30
CA ARG A 196 0.34 -2.17 -9.28
C ARG A 196 1.68 -2.88 -9.03
N GLY A 197 1.78 -3.60 -7.91
CA GLY A 197 2.97 -4.36 -7.56
C GLY A 197 4.13 -3.49 -7.03
N GLN A 198 3.89 -2.20 -6.79
CA GLN A 198 4.91 -1.28 -6.33
C GLN A 198 5.03 -1.32 -4.80
N ILE A 199 6.25 -1.10 -4.32
CA ILE A 199 6.54 -0.80 -2.92
C ILE A 199 7.16 0.59 -2.90
N LEU A 200 6.54 1.55 -2.21
CA LEU A 200 7.10 2.88 -2.00
C LEU A 200 7.50 3.07 -0.54
N ILE A 201 8.67 3.65 -0.32
CA ILE A 201 9.15 3.99 1.01
C ILE A 201 9.41 5.49 1.12
N SER A 202 9.18 6.05 2.32
CA SER A 202 9.53 7.43 2.63
C SER A 202 11.05 7.64 2.66
N GLU A 203 11.48 8.89 2.53
CA GLU A 203 12.88 9.28 2.69
C GLU A 203 13.50 8.79 4.01
N ASN A 204 12.79 8.93 5.13
CA ASN A 204 13.30 8.47 6.42
C ASN A 204 13.52 6.95 6.44
N THR A 205 12.57 6.18 5.88
CA THR A 205 12.70 4.72 5.78
C THR A 205 13.85 4.34 4.85
N TYR A 206 14.04 5.07 3.75
CA TYR A 206 15.17 4.89 2.84
C TYR A 206 16.50 5.15 3.53
N GLU A 207 16.64 6.26 4.27
CA GLU A 207 17.89 6.58 4.97
C GLU A 207 18.27 5.50 6.01
N LEU A 208 17.28 4.90 6.67
CA LEU A 208 17.47 3.79 7.60
C LEU A 208 17.75 2.44 6.92
N SER A 209 17.52 2.32 5.61
CA SER A 209 17.62 1.04 4.87
C SER A 209 18.59 1.04 3.70
N LYS A 210 19.17 2.19 3.32
CA LYS A 210 20.00 2.39 2.12
C LYS A 210 21.17 1.42 1.95
N ASP A 211 21.66 0.84 3.05
CA ASP A 211 22.77 -0.12 3.03
C ASP A 211 22.35 -1.54 2.61
N PHE A 212 21.04 -1.83 2.55
CA PHE A 212 20.52 -3.17 2.25
C PHE A 212 19.29 -3.19 1.34
N VAL A 213 18.88 -2.05 0.78
CA VAL A 213 17.75 -1.94 -0.14
C VAL A 213 18.21 -1.39 -1.50
N GLU A 214 17.74 -1.98 -2.58
CA GLU A 214 17.90 -1.44 -3.93
C GLU A 214 16.63 -0.64 -4.27
N VAL A 215 16.80 0.64 -4.62
CA VAL A 215 15.69 1.55 -4.93
C VAL A 215 15.86 2.26 -6.27
N GLY A 216 14.75 2.74 -6.82
CA GLY A 216 14.71 3.68 -7.94
C GLY A 216 15.15 5.10 -7.56
N SER A 217 15.23 5.97 -8.57
CA SER A 217 15.46 7.40 -8.36
C SER A 217 14.31 8.02 -7.54
N PRO A 218 14.60 9.01 -6.68
CA PRO A 218 13.58 9.65 -5.86
C PRO A 218 12.50 10.28 -6.73
N ASN A 219 11.25 10.02 -6.39
CA ASN A 219 10.09 10.66 -6.97
C ASN A 219 9.54 11.69 -5.98
N ARG A 220 9.75 12.96 -6.27
CA ARG A 220 9.29 14.07 -5.44
C ARG A 220 7.82 14.35 -5.71
N VAL A 221 6.98 14.10 -4.71
CA VAL A 221 5.52 14.29 -4.82
C VAL A 221 5.01 15.33 -3.84
N GLU A 222 4.12 16.20 -4.32
CA GLU A 222 3.35 17.09 -3.47
C GLU A 222 2.17 16.32 -2.89
N VAL A 223 2.24 16.07 -1.58
CA VAL A 223 1.22 15.30 -0.89
C VAL A 223 0.19 16.26 -0.30
N LYS A 224 -1.09 16.11 -0.67
CA LYS A 224 -2.19 17.04 -0.31
C LYS A 224 -2.38 17.25 1.21
N GLY A 225 -1.68 18.17 1.84
CA GLY A 225 -1.78 18.45 3.28
C GLY A 225 -0.50 18.13 4.06
N ALA A 226 0.55 17.66 3.39
CA ALA A 226 1.91 17.88 3.85
C ALA A 226 2.30 19.35 3.61
N ARG A 227 3.13 19.92 4.49
CA ARG A 227 3.64 21.29 4.32
C ARG A 227 4.65 21.41 3.18
N ASP A 228 5.38 20.32 2.92
CA ASP A 228 6.46 20.25 1.93
C ASP A 228 6.30 19.00 1.05
N ALA A 229 6.87 19.04 -0.15
CA ALA A 229 6.95 17.88 -1.04
C ALA A 229 7.84 16.79 -0.42
N VAL A 230 7.42 15.53 -0.56
CA VAL A 230 8.09 14.36 0.03
C VAL A 230 8.76 13.56 -1.08
N ASP A 231 10.00 13.13 -0.83
CA ASP A 231 10.71 12.22 -1.72
C ASP A 231 10.34 10.77 -1.41
N LEU A 232 9.86 10.06 -2.42
CA LEU A 232 9.50 8.65 -2.34
C LEU A 232 10.45 7.79 -3.16
N TYR A 233 10.76 6.61 -2.63
CA TYR A 233 11.68 5.67 -3.25
C TYR A 233 10.95 4.36 -3.55
N GLU A 234 11.03 3.90 -4.80
CA GLU A 234 10.50 2.58 -5.18
C GLU A 234 11.50 1.49 -4.83
N VAL A 235 11.07 0.50 -4.04
CA VAL A 235 11.92 -0.65 -3.68
C VAL A 235 11.87 -1.69 -4.79
N PHE A 236 13.05 -2.10 -5.26
CA PHE A 236 13.22 -3.17 -6.24
C PHE A 236 13.73 -4.47 -5.63
N ALA A 237 14.56 -4.38 -4.60
CA ALA A 237 15.12 -5.54 -3.92
C ALA A 237 15.55 -5.19 -2.50
N THR A 238 15.74 -6.23 -1.69
CA THR A 238 16.44 -6.13 -0.42
C THR A 238 17.42 -7.28 -0.27
N ASP A 239 18.57 -7.03 0.35
CA ASP A 239 19.58 -8.05 0.65
C ASP A 239 19.36 -8.73 2.01
N ARG A 240 18.38 -8.26 2.80
CA ARG A 240 18.13 -8.73 4.16
C ARG A 240 16.68 -9.16 4.41
N PRO A 241 16.44 -10.16 5.29
CA PRO A 241 17.45 -11.02 5.93
C PRO A 241 18.14 -11.96 4.95
N LYS A 242 17.65 -12.02 3.71
CA LYS A 242 18.26 -12.67 2.56
C LYS A 242 17.94 -11.87 1.31
N LYS A 243 18.69 -12.08 0.23
CA LYS A 243 18.39 -11.45 -1.05
C LYS A 243 17.00 -11.84 -1.57
N MET A 244 16.17 -10.85 -1.78
CA MET A 244 14.84 -10.95 -2.37
C MET A 244 14.61 -9.81 -3.33
N GLU A 245 13.92 -10.09 -4.43
CA GLU A 245 13.62 -9.11 -5.47
C GLU A 245 12.11 -8.98 -5.59
N VAL A 246 11.63 -7.75 -5.70
CA VAL A 246 10.22 -7.47 -6.01
C VAL A 246 9.96 -8.00 -7.42
N PRO A 247 9.05 -8.98 -7.60
CA PRO A 247 8.79 -9.50 -8.92
C PRO A 247 8.31 -8.37 -9.83
N ARG A 248 8.97 -8.19 -10.97
CA ARG A 248 8.51 -7.26 -11.99
C ARG A 248 7.26 -7.83 -12.65
N ARG A 249 6.11 -7.54 -12.05
CA ARG A 249 4.76 -7.86 -12.57
C ARG A 249 4.41 -6.83 -13.65
N GLU A 250 5.19 -6.86 -14.72
CA GLU A 250 5.01 -6.19 -16.01
C GLU A 250 4.36 -4.80 -16.01
N GLY A 251 5.19 -3.76 -15.85
CA GLY A 251 4.91 -2.39 -16.33
C GLY A 251 5.83 -1.93 -17.48
N ARG A 252 6.80 -2.75 -17.92
CA ARG A 252 7.80 -2.33 -18.94
C ARG A 252 8.16 -3.36 -20.02
N LYS A 253 7.61 -4.59 -19.98
CA LYS A 253 7.86 -5.62 -20.99
C LYS A 253 6.73 -5.81 -21.99
N SER A 254 5.54 -5.29 -21.70
CA SER A 254 4.44 -5.31 -22.66
C SER A 254 4.87 -4.56 -23.93
N PRO A 255 4.68 -5.14 -25.12
CA PRO A 255 5.00 -4.46 -26.35
C PRO A 255 4.27 -3.11 -26.42
N ARG A 256 4.98 -2.09 -26.88
CA ARG A 256 4.42 -0.76 -27.13
C ARG A 256 4.22 -0.61 -28.63
N VAL A 257 2.98 -0.30 -29.01
CA VAL A 257 2.61 -0.06 -30.40
C VAL A 257 2.32 1.42 -30.57
N LYS A 258 2.90 2.01 -31.62
CA LYS A 258 2.64 3.41 -31.94
C LYS A 258 1.19 3.56 -32.35
N VAL A 259 0.51 4.50 -31.71
CA VAL A 259 -0.83 4.92 -32.04
C VAL A 259 -0.79 6.42 -32.27
N GLY A 260 -1.65 6.95 -33.13
CA GLY A 260 -1.76 8.39 -33.37
C GLY A 260 -3.20 8.76 -33.19
N MET A 261 -3.69 8.65 -31.96
CA MET A 261 -5.10 8.85 -31.64
C MET A 261 -5.30 10.02 -30.68
N PRO A 262 -6.29 10.89 -30.91
CA PRO A 262 -6.61 11.93 -29.97
C PRO A 262 -7.20 11.32 -28.69
N VAL A 263 -6.84 11.90 -27.54
CA VAL A 263 -7.41 11.54 -26.24
C VAL A 263 -7.86 12.80 -25.51
N VAL A 264 -8.99 12.67 -24.83
CA VAL A 264 -9.46 13.66 -23.86
C VAL A 264 -9.48 12.98 -22.49
N PHE A 265 -8.90 13.66 -21.51
CA PHE A 265 -8.88 13.16 -20.14
C PHE A 265 -9.15 14.28 -19.13
N GLN A 266 -9.59 13.89 -17.95
CA GLN A 266 -9.95 14.78 -16.84
C GLN A 266 -9.24 14.32 -15.58
N ASN A 267 -8.74 15.27 -14.78
CA ASN A 267 -8.14 14.96 -13.49
C ASN A 267 -9.19 14.48 -12.49
N LEU A 268 -8.78 13.64 -11.55
CA LEU A 268 -9.57 13.27 -10.37
C LEU A 268 -9.06 13.96 -9.12
N SER A 269 -9.96 14.25 -8.20
CA SER A 269 -9.65 14.53 -6.79
C SER A 269 -10.36 13.49 -5.92
N GLY A 270 -9.63 12.46 -5.48
CA GLY A 270 -10.23 11.29 -4.87
C GLY A 270 -11.13 10.56 -5.86
N LYS A 271 -12.42 10.39 -5.53
CA LYS A 271 -13.42 9.73 -6.40
C LYS A 271 -14.18 10.69 -7.33
N ILE A 272 -13.85 11.98 -7.31
CA ILE A 272 -14.57 13.02 -8.07
C ILE A 272 -13.79 13.36 -9.34
N VAL A 273 -14.44 13.28 -10.49
CA VAL A 273 -13.90 13.75 -11.78
C VAL A 273 -14.06 15.26 -11.87
N LEU A 274 -12.97 15.98 -12.14
CA LEU A 274 -12.96 17.44 -12.27
C LEU A 274 -13.40 17.87 -13.67
N ASP A 275 -14.02 19.06 -13.77
CA ASP A 275 -14.56 19.58 -15.04
C ASP A 275 -13.48 19.95 -16.07
N GLU A 276 -12.26 20.23 -15.60
CA GLU A 276 -11.13 20.59 -16.48
C GLU A 276 -10.75 19.41 -17.39
N ARG A 277 -10.74 19.67 -18.69
CA ARG A 277 -10.42 18.70 -19.73
C ARG A 277 -9.08 19.02 -20.36
N TYR A 278 -8.22 18.03 -20.41
CA TYR A 278 -6.97 18.04 -21.16
C TYR A 278 -7.17 17.30 -22.47
N GLN A 279 -6.53 17.82 -23.52
CA GLN A 279 -6.48 17.17 -24.82
C GLN A 279 -5.03 16.84 -25.15
N GLY A 280 -4.84 15.70 -25.79
CA GLY A 280 -3.53 15.28 -26.26
C GLY A 280 -3.65 14.20 -27.33
N ASP A 281 -2.49 13.75 -27.78
CA ASP A 281 -2.37 12.65 -28.73
C ASP A 281 -1.67 11.49 -28.04
N VAL A 282 -2.31 10.32 -28.02
CA VAL A 282 -1.65 9.09 -27.62
C VAL A 282 -0.65 8.75 -28.71
N ILE A 283 0.63 8.66 -28.33
CA ILE A 283 1.79 8.37 -29.19
C ILE A 283 2.07 6.87 -29.25
N ASP A 284 1.94 6.19 -28.12
CA ASP A 284 2.01 4.74 -28.04
C ASP A 284 1.11 4.20 -26.92
N ILE A 285 0.72 2.94 -27.07
CA ILE A 285 -0.07 2.18 -26.10
C ILE A 285 0.60 0.84 -25.81
N SER A 286 0.47 0.41 -24.57
CA SER A 286 0.83 -0.90 -24.07
C SER A 286 -0.35 -1.53 -23.34
N TYR A 287 -0.19 -2.76 -22.83
CA TYR A 287 -1.23 -3.40 -22.02
C TYR A 287 -1.58 -2.62 -20.74
N HIS A 288 -0.64 -1.82 -20.22
CA HIS A 288 -0.74 -1.22 -18.89
C HIS A 288 -0.64 0.30 -18.90
N GLY A 289 -0.51 0.94 -20.06
CA GLY A 289 -0.37 2.38 -20.10
C GLY A 289 -0.18 2.95 -21.49
N LEU A 290 -0.02 4.27 -21.49
CA LEU A 290 0.03 5.13 -22.67
C LEU A 290 1.21 6.08 -22.56
N LEU A 291 1.73 6.50 -23.71
CA LEU A 291 2.49 7.74 -23.81
C LEU A 291 1.60 8.78 -24.49
N VAL A 292 1.32 9.90 -23.83
CA VAL A 292 0.46 10.96 -24.34
C VAL A 292 1.24 12.26 -24.48
N GLU A 293 1.09 12.92 -25.62
CA GLU A 293 1.64 14.23 -25.87
C GLU A 293 0.56 15.31 -25.69
N THR A 294 0.81 16.30 -24.84
CA THR A 294 -0.13 17.38 -24.51
C THR A 294 0.50 18.75 -24.76
N PRO A 295 -0.30 19.77 -25.14
CA PRO A 295 0.20 21.14 -25.35
C PRO A 295 0.50 21.85 -24.02
N VAL A 296 -0.07 21.37 -22.92
CA VAL A 296 0.11 21.92 -21.57
C VAL A 296 0.73 20.86 -20.66
N LYS A 297 1.53 21.32 -19.70
CA LYS A 297 2.09 20.44 -18.68
C LYS A 297 0.96 19.90 -17.82
N VAL A 298 0.96 18.60 -17.60
CA VAL A 298 0.12 17.94 -16.60
C VAL A 298 0.96 17.54 -15.40
N ASN A 299 0.32 17.45 -14.24
CA ASN A 299 1.02 17.20 -12.99
C ASN A 299 1.34 15.70 -12.85
N ASN A 300 2.56 15.41 -12.42
CA ASN A 300 2.95 14.05 -12.06
C ASN A 300 2.09 13.58 -10.88
N SER A 301 1.87 12.26 -10.81
CA SER A 301 1.07 11.58 -9.80
C SER A 301 -0.43 11.92 -9.77
N SER A 302 -0.93 12.71 -10.72
CA SER A 302 -2.36 12.94 -10.88
C SER A 302 -3.08 11.69 -11.40
N GLU A 303 -4.19 11.33 -10.75
CA GLU A 303 -5.18 10.39 -11.29
C GLU A 303 -6.02 11.08 -12.36
N ILE A 304 -6.27 10.37 -13.45
CA ILE A 304 -7.05 10.85 -14.58
C ILE A 304 -8.07 9.81 -15.04
N LYS A 305 -9.19 10.28 -15.57
CA LYS A 305 -10.18 9.47 -16.29
C LYS A 305 -10.12 9.84 -17.76
N MET A 306 -10.11 8.82 -18.62
CA MET A 306 -10.21 8.98 -20.07
C MET A 306 -11.17 7.95 -20.66
N ALA A 307 -11.67 8.24 -21.84
CA ALA A 307 -12.46 7.31 -22.65
C ALA A 307 -11.62 6.89 -23.86
N LEU A 308 -11.24 5.61 -23.94
CA LEU A 308 -10.47 5.08 -25.06
C LEU A 308 -11.38 4.35 -26.06
N SER A 309 -11.21 4.65 -27.34
CA SER A 309 -11.79 3.87 -28.44
C SER A 309 -10.66 3.23 -29.25
N LEU A 310 -10.55 1.91 -29.17
CA LEU A 310 -9.43 1.14 -29.74
C LEU A 310 -9.82 0.38 -31.02
N GLU A 311 -11.10 0.40 -31.37
CA GLU A 311 -11.61 -0.16 -32.61
C GLU A 311 -12.10 0.98 -33.51
N LEU A 312 -11.50 1.10 -34.70
CA LEU A 312 -11.81 2.14 -35.70
C LEU A 312 -13.29 2.25 -36.10
N PHE A 313 -14.12 1.25 -35.77
CA PHE A 313 -15.55 1.20 -36.12
C PHE A 313 -16.48 0.82 -34.96
N SER A 314 -15.99 0.76 -33.71
CA SER A 314 -16.87 0.52 -32.56
C SER A 314 -17.24 1.85 -31.90
N ALA A 315 -18.52 2.02 -31.57
CA ALA A 315 -19.00 3.14 -30.75
C ALA A 315 -18.75 2.93 -29.25
N ARG A 316 -18.05 1.85 -28.86
CA ARG A 316 -17.84 1.51 -27.45
C ARG A 316 -16.53 2.11 -26.98
N THR A 317 -16.63 3.16 -26.18
CA THR A 317 -15.51 3.67 -25.41
C THR A 317 -15.40 2.91 -24.10
N THR A 318 -14.18 2.55 -23.72
CA THR A 318 -13.91 2.04 -22.38
C THR A 318 -13.46 3.21 -21.50
N ASP A 319 -14.11 3.37 -20.34
CA ASP A 319 -13.60 4.24 -19.29
C ASP A 319 -12.33 3.63 -18.70
N VAL A 320 -11.24 4.39 -18.77
CA VAL A 320 -9.93 4.01 -18.26
C VAL A 320 -9.49 5.04 -17.25
N TYR A 321 -9.08 4.56 -16.08
CA TYR A 321 -8.44 5.35 -15.05
C TYR A 321 -6.93 5.11 -15.13
N ALA A 322 -6.17 6.18 -15.07
CA ALA A 322 -4.72 6.13 -15.16
C ALA A 322 -4.08 7.13 -14.20
N ARG A 323 -2.82 6.89 -13.87
CA ARG A 323 -1.96 7.84 -13.16
C ARG A 323 -0.90 8.37 -14.08
N ILE A 324 -0.67 9.69 -14.02
CA ILE A 324 0.48 10.31 -14.70
C ILE A 324 1.74 9.97 -13.92
N ILE A 325 2.66 9.23 -14.54
CA ILE A 325 3.89 8.75 -13.90
C ILE A 325 4.98 9.81 -13.98
N ASN A 326 5.21 10.33 -15.19
CA ASN A 326 6.23 11.33 -15.46
C ASN A 326 5.81 12.19 -16.65
N THR A 327 6.13 13.47 -16.59
CA THR A 327 5.85 14.47 -17.62
C THR A 327 7.13 15.23 -17.95
N GLU A 328 7.60 15.08 -19.18
CA GLU A 328 8.81 15.72 -19.68
C GLU A 328 8.49 16.70 -20.80
N GLN A 329 9.22 17.80 -20.87
CA GLN A 329 9.08 18.74 -21.98
C GLN A 329 9.72 18.15 -23.24
N PHE A 330 8.98 18.18 -24.35
CA PHE A 330 9.43 17.70 -25.65
C PHE A 330 9.08 18.76 -26.71
N GLY A 331 10.06 19.62 -27.04
CA GLY A 331 9.85 20.77 -27.92
C GLY A 331 8.91 21.80 -27.27
N ASP A 332 7.84 22.15 -27.98
CA ASP A 332 6.77 23.06 -27.53
C ASP A 332 5.64 22.35 -26.77
N LYS A 333 5.74 21.03 -26.60
CA LYS A 333 4.74 20.17 -25.96
C LYS A 333 5.33 19.43 -24.76
N TYR A 334 4.50 18.63 -24.12
CA TYR A 334 4.86 17.76 -23.00
C TYR A 334 4.53 16.31 -23.32
N ARG A 335 5.40 15.39 -22.96
CA ARG A 335 5.16 13.95 -23.05
C ARG A 335 4.96 13.38 -21.66
N SER A 336 3.82 12.75 -21.49
CA SER A 336 3.35 12.23 -20.21
C SER A 336 3.19 10.72 -20.33
N SER A 337 3.95 9.97 -19.53
CA SER A 337 3.72 8.53 -19.37
C SER A 337 2.56 8.33 -18.41
N MET A 338 1.53 7.60 -18.83
CA MET A 338 0.34 7.32 -18.05
C MET A 338 0.20 5.81 -17.84
N GLU A 339 -0.04 5.37 -16.62
CA GLU A 339 -0.20 3.95 -16.28
C GLU A 339 -1.63 3.66 -15.81
N PHE A 340 -2.25 2.59 -16.31
CA PHE A 340 -3.63 2.24 -15.99
C PHE A 340 -3.77 1.78 -14.54
N THR A 341 -4.53 2.53 -13.76
CA THR A 341 -4.84 2.24 -12.36
C THR A 341 -6.11 1.39 -12.25
N SER A 342 -7.12 1.64 -13.08
CA SER A 342 -8.34 0.84 -13.16
C SER A 342 -8.91 0.81 -14.58
N ILE A 343 -9.35 -0.38 -14.99
CA ILE A 343 -10.01 -0.63 -16.28
C ILE A 343 -10.91 -1.85 -16.15
N GLY A 344 -12.08 -1.83 -16.80
CA GLY A 344 -12.96 -3.00 -16.88
C GLY A 344 -12.30 -4.16 -17.63
N SER A 345 -12.71 -5.40 -17.33
CA SER A 345 -12.16 -6.62 -17.97
C SER A 345 -12.29 -6.62 -19.49
N GLU A 346 -13.43 -6.17 -20.02
CA GLU A 346 -13.65 -6.01 -21.46
C GLU A 346 -12.66 -5.02 -22.08
N GLY A 347 -12.42 -3.89 -21.41
CA GLY A 347 -11.50 -2.85 -21.84
C GLY A 347 -10.05 -3.31 -21.86
N LEU A 348 -9.61 -4.01 -20.81
CA LEU A 348 -8.26 -4.58 -20.75
C LEU A 348 -8.06 -5.62 -21.85
N SER A 349 -9.06 -6.47 -22.09
CA SER A 349 -9.04 -7.43 -23.19
C SER A 349 -8.94 -6.73 -24.55
N ALA A 350 -9.69 -5.63 -24.76
CA ALA A 350 -9.64 -4.86 -26.00
C ALA A 350 -8.25 -4.22 -26.23
N ILE A 351 -7.64 -3.63 -25.19
CA ILE A 351 -6.26 -3.11 -25.26
C ILE A 351 -5.29 -4.21 -25.64
N LYS A 352 -5.36 -5.35 -24.95
CA LYS A 352 -4.45 -6.47 -25.19
C LYS A 352 -4.58 -7.00 -26.62
N GLN A 353 -5.80 -7.26 -27.07
CA GLN A 353 -6.07 -7.73 -28.44
C GLN A 353 -5.59 -6.72 -29.49
N TYR A 354 -5.79 -5.41 -29.26
CA TYR A 354 -5.32 -4.36 -30.15
C TYR A 354 -3.79 -4.35 -30.26
N VAL A 355 -3.10 -4.36 -29.11
CA VAL A 355 -1.63 -4.36 -29.05
C VAL A 355 -1.08 -5.64 -29.70
N ASP A 356 -1.61 -6.82 -29.38
CA ASP A 356 -1.20 -8.11 -29.95
C ASP A 356 -1.36 -8.12 -31.48
N LYS A 357 -2.49 -7.62 -31.98
CA LYS A 357 -2.75 -7.51 -33.41
C LYS A 357 -1.75 -6.59 -34.10
N MET A 358 -1.46 -5.43 -33.51
CA MET A 358 -0.51 -4.48 -34.08
C MET A 358 0.91 -5.03 -34.10
N VAL A 359 1.34 -5.73 -33.04
CA VAL A 359 2.65 -6.42 -32.99
C VAL A 359 2.75 -7.53 -34.02
N ALA A 360 1.67 -8.30 -34.24
CA ALA A 360 1.66 -9.35 -35.26
C ALA A 360 1.72 -8.82 -36.70
N THR A 361 1.44 -7.52 -36.90
CA THR A 361 1.40 -6.86 -38.22
C THR A 361 2.65 -5.99 -38.47
N SER A 362 3.52 -5.81 -37.47
CA SER A 362 4.79 -5.07 -37.53
C SER A 362 5.97 -6.01 -37.70
#